data_AF-A0A363MSZ4-F1
#
_entry.id   AF-A0A363MSZ4-F1
#
_cell.length_a   1.000
_cell.length_b   1.000
_cell.length_c   1.000
_cell.angle_alpha   90.00
_cell.angle_beta   90.00
_cell.angle_gamma   90.00
#
_symmetry.space_group_name_H-M   'P 1'
#
loop_
_entity.id
_entity.type
_entity.pdbx_description
1 polymer ?
#
loop_
_entity_poly.entity_id
_entity_poly.type
_entity_poly.pdbx_seq_one_letter_code
_entity_poly.pdbx_strand_id
1 'polypeptide(L)' 'RRKCIFKKSCSHYVFETTQNEGLIKGLKAFQFRYKNCRGNFSIFQNPINNEIQMILPSQIIIDKEEIAERLIT' A
#
# COMPACT_ATOMS: atom_id res chain seq x y z
N ARG A 1 -6.76 9.60 14.48
CA ARG A 1 -6.73 9.04 13.12
C ARG A 1 -5.50 8.14 12.98
N ARG A 2 -5.63 6.86 12.59
CA ARG A 2 -4.45 6.01 12.32
C ARG A 2 -3.67 6.58 11.14
N LYS A 3 -2.34 6.65 11.25
CA LYS A 3 -1.48 7.11 10.15
C LYS A 3 -1.46 6.04 9.05
N CYS A 4 -1.51 6.45 7.78
CA CYS A 4 -1.48 5.52 6.64
C CYS A 4 -0.17 4.71 6.62
N ILE A 5 -0.22 3.49 6.12
CA ILE A 5 0.94 2.60 5.96
C ILE A 5 1.58 2.74 4.58
N PHE A 6 0.88 3.40 3.66
CA PHE A 6 1.32 3.65 2.30
C PHE A 6 1.84 5.08 2.14
N LYS A 7 2.74 5.29 1.18
CA LYS A 7 3.27 6.60 0.79
C LYS A 7 2.16 7.55 0.29
N LYS A 8 1.24 7.02 -0.52
CA LYS A 8 0.04 7.75 -0.96
C LYS A 8 -1.17 7.41 -0.08
N SER A 9 -1.91 8.42 0.35
CA SER A 9 -3.16 8.21 1.11
C SER A 9 -4.19 7.40 0.32
N CYS A 10 -5.14 6.75 1.00
CA CYS A 10 -6.17 5.94 0.35
C CYS A 10 -6.99 6.75 -0.67
N SER A 11 -7.43 7.95 -0.30
CA SER A 11 -8.23 8.81 -1.17
C SER A 11 -7.42 9.29 -2.38
N HIS A 12 -6.15 9.65 -2.17
CA HIS A 12 -5.29 10.10 -3.27
C HIS A 12 -5.04 8.96 -4.28
N TYR A 13 -4.72 7.76 -3.79
CA TYR A 13 -4.54 6.59 -4.63
C TYR A 13 -5.80 6.24 -5.45
N VAL A 14 -6.97 6.20 -4.79
CA VAL A 14 -8.24 5.91 -5.48
C VAL A 14 -8.56 6.97 -6.52
N PHE A 15 -8.35 8.25 -6.19
CA PHE A 15 -8.59 9.36 -7.12
C PHE A 15 -7.68 9.26 -8.35
N GLU A 16 -6.36 9.11 -8.16
CA GLU A 16 -5.41 8.95 -9.27
C GLU A 16 -5.73 7.74 -10.14
N THR A 17 -6.01 6.57 -9.55
CA THR A 17 -6.40 5.37 -10.31
C THR A 17 -7.70 5.59 -11.07
N THR A 18 -8.67 6.28 -10.47
CA THR A 18 -9.94 6.60 -11.15
C THR A 18 -9.72 7.51 -12.35
N GLN A 19 -8.88 8.54 -12.21
CA GLN A 19 -8.57 9.49 -13.27
C GLN A 19 -7.78 8.85 -14.41
N ASN A 20 -6.84 7.98 -14.11
CA ASN A 20 -5.92 7.40 -15.10
C ASN A 20 -6.44 6.11 -15.74
N GLU A 21 -7.21 5.30 -15.00
CA GLU A 21 -7.63 3.96 -15.42
C GLU A 21 -9.16 3.77 -15.45
N GLY A 22 -9.92 4.80 -15.06
CA GLY A 22 -11.38 4.80 -15.08
C GLY A 22 -12.05 4.28 -13.80
N LEU A 23 -13.37 4.48 -13.72
CA LEU A 23 -14.18 4.23 -12.51
C LEU A 23 -14.09 2.80 -11.98
N ILE A 24 -14.13 1.79 -12.86
CA ILE A 24 -14.07 0.37 -12.47
C ILE A 24 -12.75 0.08 -11.73
N LYS A 25 -11.64 0.62 -12.23
CA LYS A 25 -10.31 0.47 -11.62
C LYS A 25 -10.21 1.26 -10.33
N GLY A 26 -10.81 2.44 -10.27
CA GLY A 26 -11.00 3.21 -9.05
C GLY A 26 -11.69 2.41 -7.92
N LEU A 27 -12.80 1.73 -8.23
CA LEU A 27 -13.51 0.88 -7.26
C LEU A 27 -12.63 -0.29 -6.78
N LYS A 28 -11.90 -0.94 -7.68
CA LYS A 28 -10.95 -2.01 -7.33
C LYS A 28 -9.82 -1.49 -6.43
N ALA A 29 -9.27 -0.32 -6.74
CA ALA A 29 -8.27 0.36 -5.91
C ALA A 29 -8.79 0.66 -4.50
N PHE A 30 -10.04 1.12 -4.38
CA PHE A 30 -10.68 1.34 -3.09
C PHE A 30 -10.81 0.04 -2.30
N GLN A 31 -11.31 -1.03 -2.94
CA GLN A 31 -11.45 -2.34 -2.31
C GLN A 31 -10.11 -2.89 -1.81
N PHE A 32 -9.05 -2.77 -2.63
CA PHE A 32 -7.69 -3.16 -2.26
C PHE A 32 -7.21 -2.40 -1.01
N ARG A 33 -7.33 -1.06 -1.01
CA ARG A 33 -6.94 -0.22 0.14
C ARG A 33 -7.75 -0.57 1.39
N TYR A 34 -9.05 -0.79 1.24
CA TYR A 34 -9.94 -1.14 2.36
C TYR A 34 -9.52 -2.45 3.05
N LYS A 35 -9.06 -3.44 2.27
CA LYS A 35 -8.56 -4.72 2.77
C LYS A 35 -7.19 -4.59 3.46
N ASN A 36 -6.30 -3.76 2.93
CA ASN A 36 -4.88 -3.76 3.32
C ASN A 36 -4.47 -2.66 4.32
N CYS A 37 -5.28 -1.61 4.53
CA CYS A 37 -4.91 -0.50 5.42
C CYS A 37 -5.15 -0.74 6.93
N ARG A 38 -5.69 -1.90 7.35
CA ARG A 38 -6.30 -2.08 8.68
C ARG A 38 -5.40 -2.62 9.79
N GLY A 39 -4.12 -2.87 9.51
CA GLY A 39 -3.17 -3.51 10.44
C GLY A 39 -2.81 -4.93 9.96
N ASN A 40 -1.93 -5.64 10.67
CA ASN A 40 -1.42 -6.97 10.31
C ASN A 40 -0.55 -7.00 9.03
N PHE A 41 0.19 -5.92 8.80
CA PHE A 41 1.29 -5.92 7.83
C PHE A 41 2.61 -6.16 8.58
N SER A 42 3.60 -6.73 7.89
CA SER A 42 4.95 -6.91 8.44
C SER A 42 5.96 -6.32 7.46
N ILE A 43 6.97 -5.63 8.00
CA ILE A 43 8.09 -5.10 7.21
C ILE A 43 9.27 -6.03 7.41
N PHE A 44 9.96 -6.38 6.32
CA PHE A 44 11.10 -7.27 6.36
C PHE A 44 12.12 -6.83 5.32
N GLN A 45 13.38 -7.23 5.54
CA GLN A 45 14.43 -7.12 4.53
C GLN A 45 14.45 -8.41 3.72
N ASN A 46 14.27 -8.30 2.42
CA ASN A 46 14.24 -9.44 1.53
C ASN A 46 15.66 -10.07 1.47
N PRO A 47 15.81 -11.38 1.76
CA PRO A 47 17.11 -12.02 1.85
C PRO A 47 17.79 -12.21 0.48
N ILE A 48 17.07 -12.05 -0.63
CA ILE A 48 17.58 -12.27 -1.99
C ILE A 48 18.25 -10.99 -2.53
N ASN A 49 17.60 -9.84 -2.37
CA ASN A 49 18.04 -8.55 -2.95
C ASN A 49 18.36 -7.48 -1.90
N ASN A 50 18.19 -7.79 -0.61
CA ASN A 50 18.44 -6.90 0.52
C ASN A 50 17.54 -5.65 0.59
N GLU A 51 16.43 -5.63 -0.16
CA GLU A 51 15.48 -4.52 -0.21
C GLU A 51 14.47 -4.58 0.94
N ILE A 52 13.99 -3.41 1.38
CA ILE A 52 12.93 -3.32 2.38
C ILE A 52 11.58 -3.54 1.70
N GLN A 53 10.84 -4.54 2.13
CA GLN A 53 9.52 -4.87 1.62
C GLN A 53 8.50 -4.97 2.75
N MET A 54 7.22 -4.88 2.39
CA MET A 54 6.11 -5.05 3.32
C MET A 54 5.15 -6.11 2.80
N ILE A 55 4.84 -7.09 3.65
CA ILE A 55 3.75 -8.04 3.40
C ILE A 55 2.45 -7.47 3.97
N LEU A 56 1.45 -7.34 3.11
CA LEU A 56 0.12 -6.84 3.45
C LEU A 56 -0.79 -7.96 3.97
N PRO A 57 -1.92 -7.64 4.63
CA PRO A 57 -2.90 -8.64 5.08
C PRO A 57 -3.43 -9.56 3.99
N SER A 58 -3.44 -9.09 2.74
CA SER A 58 -3.81 -9.90 1.58
C SER A 58 -2.69 -10.83 1.09
N GLN A 59 -1.58 -10.94 1.81
CA GLN A 59 -0.35 -11.66 1.42
C GLN A 59 0.33 -11.10 0.16
N ILE A 60 0.04 -9.83 -0.16
CA ILE A 60 0.70 -9.12 -1.26
C ILE A 60 1.94 -8.45 -0.68
N ILE A 61 3.07 -8.62 -1.36
CA ILE A 61 4.33 -7.95 -1.03
C ILE A 61 4.39 -6.65 -1.83
N ILE A 62 4.70 -5.56 -1.16
CA ILE A 62 4.95 -4.25 -1.77
C ILE A 62 6.36 -3.77 -1.44
N ASP A 63 6.91 -2.97 -2.34
CA ASP A 63 8.26 -2.43 -2.22
C ASP A 63 8.30 -1.14 -1.39
N LYS A 64 9.51 -0.75 -0.99
CA LYS A 64 9.80 0.42 -0.16
C LYS A 64 9.13 1.71 -0.66
N GLU A 65 9.04 1.89 -1.97
CA GLU A 65 8.49 3.08 -2.63
C GLU A 65 7.00 3.26 -2.34
N GLU A 66 6.29 2.16 -2.06
CA GLU A 66 4.88 2.18 -1.69
C GLU A 66 4.65 2.37 -0.20
N ILE A 67 5.66 2.11 0.64
CA ILE A 67 5.57 2.17 2.10
C ILE A 67 5.68 3.63 2.58
N ALA A 68 4.91 3.98 3.61
CA ALA A 68 5.03 5.29 4.26
C ALA A 68 6.43 5.47 4.90
N GLU A 69 7.10 6.59 4.61
CA GLU A 69 8.48 6.88 5.06
C GLU A 69 8.70 6.69 6.58
N ARG A 70 7.70 7.05 7.39
CA ARG A 70 7.68 6.87 8.85
C ARG A 70 7.79 5.42 9.36
N LEU A 71 7.68 4.43 8.47
CA LEU A 71 7.74 3.01 8.79
C LEU A 71 9.07 2.35 8.40
N ILE A 72 9.90 3.08 7.65
CA ILE A 72 11.18 2.61 7.10
C ILE A 72 12.36 3.48 7.58
N THR A 73 12.09 4.49 8.41
CA THR A 73 13.05 5.37 9.07
C THR A 73 13.04 5.07 10.55
#